data_AF-A0A1R4H109-F1
#
_entry.id   AF-A0A1R4H109-F1
#
_cell.length_a   1.000
_cell.length_b   1.000
_cell.length_c   1.000
_cell.angle_alpha   90.00
_cell.angle_beta   90.00
_cell.angle_gamma   90.00
#
_symmetry.space_group_name_H-M   'P 1'
#
loop_
_entity.id
_entity.type
_entity.pdbx_description
1 polymer ?
#
loop_
_entity_poly.entity_id
_entity_poly.type
_entity_poly.pdbx_seq_one_letter_code
_entity_poly.pdbx_strand_id
1 'polypeptide(L)'
;MSEYQRSAPREYAPSIPLNLKPIQFAEIKSDLFDEVARETAECIAQNKKGNKSTQLRKYYDEICMWDQKIKQNPNNYAEYLPLIKMLNAKVAYAKGRDLVDQNFVDLMRYCLNQVTADKKTFETCKRFFEAFMGFYKMYQPK
;
A
#
# COMPACT_ATOMS: atom_id res chain seq x y z
N MET A 1 -16.24 -40.44 -7.54
CA MET A 1 -15.53 -40.27 -6.25
C MET A 1 -14.08 -39.97 -6.57
N SER A 2 -13.60 -38.79 -6.15
CA SER A 2 -12.20 -38.41 -5.83
C SER A 2 -11.11 -38.76 -6.87
N GLU A 3 -10.36 -37.81 -7.40
CA GLU A 3 -9.24 -37.22 -6.65
C GLU A 3 -9.10 -35.71 -6.90
N TYR A 4 -9.34 -34.92 -5.86
CA TYR A 4 -8.80 -33.56 -5.75
C TYR A 4 -7.30 -33.69 -5.53
N GLN A 5 -6.50 -33.52 -6.59
CA GLN A 5 -5.07 -33.28 -6.45
C GLN A 5 -4.88 -31.96 -5.71
N ARG A 6 -4.59 -32.03 -4.40
CA ARG A 6 -4.09 -30.90 -3.63
C ARG A 6 -2.72 -30.55 -4.20
N SER A 7 -2.67 -29.45 -4.95
CA SER A 7 -1.41 -28.82 -5.33
C SER A 7 -0.64 -28.48 -4.05
N ALA A 8 0.63 -28.92 -4.00
CA ALA A 8 1.53 -28.59 -2.90
C ALA A 8 1.60 -27.06 -2.71
N PRO A 9 1.76 -26.56 -1.46
CA PRO A 9 2.04 -25.15 -1.25
C PRO A 9 3.34 -24.82 -1.99
N ARG A 10 3.25 -23.91 -2.98
CA ARG A 10 4.40 -23.43 -3.74
C ARG A 10 5.37 -22.78 -2.76
N GLU A 11 6.57 -23.34 -2.63
CA GLU A 11 7.63 -22.78 -1.80
C GLU A 11 7.89 -21.33 -2.21
N TYR A 12 7.61 -20.42 -1.26
CA TYR A 12 7.82 -19.00 -1.40
C TYR A 12 9.28 -18.73 -1.06
N ALA A 13 10.08 -18.27 -2.02
CA ALA A 13 11.34 -17.64 -1.67
C ALA A 13 11.02 -16.48 -0.71
N PRO A 14 11.61 -16.41 0.49
CA PRO A 14 11.23 -15.40 1.46
C PRO A 14 11.58 -14.03 0.90
N SER A 15 10.56 -13.22 0.60
CA SER A 15 10.75 -11.80 0.36
C SER A 15 11.38 -11.20 1.62
N ILE A 16 12.44 -10.42 1.47
CA ILE A 16 13.05 -9.69 2.59
C ILE A 16 11.92 -8.91 3.30
N PRO A 17 11.74 -9.05 4.62
CA PRO A 17 10.70 -8.32 5.32
C PRO A 17 10.90 -6.82 5.17
N LEU A 18 9.85 -6.11 4.75
CA LEU A 18 9.89 -4.67 4.58
C LEU A 18 10.06 -3.97 5.94
N ASN A 19 11.04 -3.06 6.04
CA ASN A 19 11.21 -2.21 7.22
C ASN A 19 10.22 -1.04 7.19
N LEU A 20 9.17 -1.13 8.01
CA LEU A 20 8.08 -0.15 8.04
C LEU A 20 8.30 0.97 9.07
N LYS A 21 9.18 0.78 10.05
CA LYS A 21 9.38 1.72 11.18
C LYS A 21 9.70 3.16 10.76
N PRO A 22 10.44 3.44 9.68
CA PRO A 22 10.73 4.81 9.26
C PRO A 22 9.50 5.58 8.76
N ILE A 23 8.41 4.89 8.40
CA ILE A 23 7.20 5.51 7.87
C ILE A 23 6.36 6.05 9.04
N GLN A 24 6.51 7.33 9.38
CA GLN A 24 5.77 7.97 10.48
C GLN A 24 4.96 9.17 9.94
N PHE A 25 3.63 9.16 10.13
CA PHE A 25 2.75 10.22 9.63
C PHE A 25 2.43 11.32 10.66
N ALA A 26 2.66 11.05 11.95
CA ALA A 26 2.51 12.05 13.01
C ALA A 26 3.73 12.99 13.11
N GLU A 27 4.92 12.50 12.74
CA GLU A 27 6.19 13.23 12.80
C GLU A 27 6.92 13.07 11.46
N ILE A 28 6.69 14.02 10.54
CA ILE A 28 7.23 13.96 9.18
C ILE A 28 8.72 14.32 9.23
N LYS A 29 9.57 13.35 8.94
CA LYS A 29 11.00 13.54 8.70
C LYS A 29 11.26 13.93 7.24
N SER A 30 12.37 14.63 7.00
CA SER A 30 12.72 15.14 5.65
C SER A 30 12.97 14.05 4.61
N ASP A 31 13.32 12.84 5.04
CA ASP A 31 13.60 11.66 4.24
C ASP A 31 12.35 10.82 3.90
N LEU A 32 11.20 11.09 4.53
CA LEU A 32 9.99 10.25 4.41
C LEU A 32 9.51 10.10 2.95
N PHE A 33 9.53 11.18 2.19
CA PHE A 33 9.07 11.21 0.80
C PHE A 33 10.19 11.00 -0.22
N ASP A 34 11.42 10.78 0.25
CA ASP A 34 12.60 10.55 -0.60
C ASP A 34 13.16 9.16 -0.32
N GLU A 35 14.21 9.07 0.52
CA GLU A 35 14.91 7.82 0.81
C GLU A 35 13.99 6.70 1.31
N VAL A 36 13.12 6.99 2.28
CA VAL A 36 12.20 5.98 2.84
C VAL A 36 11.23 5.47 1.78
N ALA A 37 10.68 6.37 0.96
CA ALA A 37 9.76 6.01 -0.13
C ALA A 37 10.48 5.20 -1.22
N ARG A 38 11.72 5.57 -1.56
CA ARG A 38 12.57 4.87 -2.53
C ARG A 38 12.91 3.46 -2.08
N GLU A 39 13.41 3.29 -0.86
CA GLU A 39 13.76 1.98 -0.29
C GLU A 39 12.55 1.07 -0.18
N THR A 40 11.41 1.63 0.23
CA THR A 40 10.13 0.91 0.25
C THR A 40 9.75 0.43 -1.14
N ALA A 41 9.84 1.31 -2.15
CA ALA A 41 9.56 0.97 -3.54
C ALA A 41 10.50 -0.12 -4.09
N GLU A 42 11.79 -0.02 -3.80
CA GLU A 42 12.80 -1.00 -4.19
C GLU A 42 12.49 -2.38 -3.60
N CYS A 43 12.22 -2.45 -2.29
CA CYS A 43 11.88 -3.68 -1.59
C CYS A 43 10.61 -4.33 -2.17
N ILE A 44 9.55 -3.55 -2.41
CA ILE A 44 8.30 -4.06 -3.00
C ILE A 44 8.53 -4.55 -4.44
N ALA A 45 9.46 -3.94 -5.19
CA ALA A 45 9.74 -4.28 -6.58
C ALA A 45 10.57 -5.56 -6.74
N GLN A 46 11.20 -6.06 -5.67
CA GLN A 46 11.93 -7.34 -5.69
C GLN A 46 11.01 -8.52 -6.05
N ASN A 47 9.72 -8.43 -5.73
CA ASN A 47 8.76 -9.47 -6.07
C ASN A 47 8.21 -9.30 -7.50
N LYS A 48 8.82 -10.02 -8.44
CA LYS A 48 8.43 -9.99 -9.86
C LYS A 48 7.15 -10.77 -10.20
N LYS A 49 6.66 -11.62 -9.28
CA LYS A 49 5.47 -12.46 -9.51
C LYS A 49 4.18 -11.77 -9.06
N GLY A 50 4.25 -11.02 -7.96
CA GLY A 50 3.18 -10.15 -7.47
C GLY A 50 3.41 -8.68 -7.84
N ASN A 51 2.60 -7.78 -7.30
CA ASN A 51 2.85 -6.33 -7.29
C ASN A 51 3.00 -5.67 -8.67
N LYS A 52 2.28 -6.16 -9.69
CA LYS A 52 2.24 -5.47 -10.99
C LYS A 52 1.90 -3.99 -10.79
N SER A 53 2.60 -3.10 -11.50
CA SER A 53 2.42 -1.65 -11.36
C SER A 53 0.96 -1.22 -11.49
N THR A 54 0.20 -1.87 -12.38
CA THR A 54 -1.24 -1.62 -12.55
C THR A 54 -2.10 -2.07 -11.37
N GLN A 55 -1.67 -3.06 -10.58
CA GLN A 55 -2.37 -3.45 -9.36
C GLN A 55 -2.12 -2.46 -8.24
N LEU A 56 -0.85 -2.08 -8.00
CA LEU A 56 -0.53 -1.11 -6.95
C LEU A 56 -1.16 0.26 -7.24
N ARG A 57 -1.15 0.68 -8.51
CA ARG A 57 -1.75 1.94 -8.96
C ARG A 57 -3.24 2.04 -8.62
N LYS A 58 -4.02 0.95 -8.72
CA LYS A 58 -5.45 1.00 -8.37
C LYS A 58 -5.71 1.45 -6.94
N TYR A 59 -4.85 1.01 -6.00
CA TYR A 59 -4.96 1.43 -4.60
C TYR A 59 -4.57 2.90 -4.42
N TYR A 60 -3.52 3.34 -5.11
CA TYR A 60 -3.13 4.76 -5.12
C TYR A 60 -4.22 5.67 -5.73
N ASP A 61 -4.82 5.25 -6.83
CA ASP A 61 -5.91 5.99 -7.48
C ASP A 61 -7.12 6.10 -6.54
N GLU A 62 -7.42 5.04 -5.76
CA GLU A 62 -8.48 5.09 -4.75
C GLU A 62 -8.13 6.04 -3.59
N ILE A 63 -6.87 6.09 -3.14
CA ILE A 63 -6.40 7.09 -2.16
C ILE A 63 -6.59 8.52 -2.73
N CYS A 64 -6.24 8.75 -4.00
CA CYS A 64 -6.44 10.04 -4.66
C CYS A 64 -7.92 10.41 -4.77
N MET A 65 -8.80 9.45 -5.07
CA MET A 65 -10.25 9.66 -5.09
C MET A 65 -10.77 10.09 -3.70
N TRP A 66 -10.29 9.45 -2.63
CA TRP A 66 -10.66 9.85 -1.26
C TRP A 66 -10.15 11.25 -0.90
N ASP A 67 -8.92 11.60 -1.29
CA ASP A 67 -8.38 12.96 -1.11
C ASP A 67 -9.27 14.02 -1.78
N GLN A 68 -9.74 13.76 -3.00
CA GLN A 68 -10.67 14.65 -3.69
C GLN A 68 -12.00 14.79 -2.94
N LYS A 69 -12.60 13.68 -2.47
CA LYS A 69 -13.84 13.70 -1.69
C LYS A 69 -13.70 14.47 -0.39
N ILE A 70 -12.58 14.32 0.32
CA ILE A 70 -12.30 15.02 1.57
C ILE A 70 -12.15 16.52 1.32
N LYS A 71 -11.47 16.92 0.25
CA LYS A 71 -11.32 18.34 -0.12
C LYS A 71 -12.65 18.99 -0.49
N GLN A 72 -13.52 18.25 -1.18
CA GLN A 72 -14.86 18.73 -1.55
C GLN A 72 -15.80 18.82 -0.33
N ASN A 73 -15.76 17.82 0.57
CA ASN A 73 -16.64 17.73 1.72
C ASN A 73 -15.85 17.46 3.02
N PRO A 74 -15.13 18.46 3.55
CA PRO A 74 -14.26 18.24 4.70
C PRO A 74 -15.00 17.78 5.96
N ASN A 75 -16.26 18.15 6.13
CA ASN A 75 -17.06 17.81 7.32
C ASN A 75 -17.42 16.32 7.38
N ASN A 76 -17.37 15.60 6.25
CA ASN A 76 -17.74 14.20 6.17
C ASN A 76 -16.54 13.26 6.39
N TYR A 77 -15.37 13.77 6.76
CA TYR A 77 -14.17 12.96 6.93
C TYR A 77 -14.35 11.80 7.93
N ALA A 78 -15.08 12.03 9.02
CA ALA A 78 -15.39 11.00 10.00
C ALA A 78 -16.16 9.82 9.39
N GLU A 79 -17.07 10.09 8.44
CA GLU A 79 -17.83 9.07 7.71
C GLU A 79 -16.97 8.36 6.66
N TYR A 80 -16.00 9.07 6.06
CA TYR A 80 -15.11 8.50 5.06
C TYR A 80 -14.01 7.63 5.68
N LEU A 81 -13.60 7.89 6.92
CA LEU A 81 -12.48 7.21 7.56
C LEU A 81 -12.64 5.67 7.61
N PRO A 82 -13.79 5.10 8.03
CA PRO A 82 -14.02 3.65 7.95
C PRO A 82 -13.93 3.09 6.53
N LEU A 83 -14.41 3.83 5.53
CA LEU A 83 -14.39 3.43 4.13
C LEU A 83 -12.97 3.46 3.54
N ILE A 84 -12.16 4.43 3.95
CA ILE A 84 -10.73 4.48 3.66
C ILE A 84 -10.02 3.26 4.28
N LYS A 85 -10.32 2.92 5.55
CA LYS A 85 -9.73 1.75 6.22
C LYS A 85 -10.14 0.42 5.56
N MET A 86 -11.26 0.38 4.83
CA MET A 86 -11.69 -0.79 4.05
C MET A 86 -10.71 -1.17 2.92
N LEU A 87 -9.81 -0.27 2.51
CA LEU A 87 -8.68 -0.59 1.62
C LEU A 87 -7.85 -1.78 2.13
N ASN A 88 -7.74 -1.96 3.46
CA ASN A 88 -7.07 -3.14 4.06
C ASN A 88 -7.73 -4.47 3.66
N ALA A 89 -9.07 -4.51 3.59
CA ALA A 89 -9.77 -5.71 3.15
C ALA A 89 -9.55 -5.96 1.65
N LYS A 90 -9.54 -4.89 0.85
CA LYS A 90 -9.30 -4.97 -0.61
C LYS A 90 -7.90 -5.48 -0.95
N VAL A 91 -6.87 -5.05 -0.22
CA VAL A 91 -5.50 -5.54 -0.43
C VAL A 91 -5.33 -6.99 0.05
N ALA A 92 -5.96 -7.37 1.16
CA ALA A 92 -5.97 -8.75 1.64
C ALA A 92 -6.65 -9.70 0.63
N TYR A 93 -7.75 -9.28 0.01
CA TYR A 93 -8.40 -10.04 -1.06
C TYR A 93 -7.47 -10.22 -2.28
N ALA A 94 -6.80 -9.15 -2.73
CA ALA A 94 -5.85 -9.24 -3.83
C ALA A 94 -4.65 -10.15 -3.51
N LYS A 95 -4.20 -10.19 -2.25
CA LYS A 95 -3.20 -11.15 -1.78
C LYS A 95 -3.69 -12.60 -1.91
N GLY A 96 -4.93 -12.87 -1.52
CA GLY A 96 -5.56 -14.19 -1.72
C GLY A 96 -5.75 -14.58 -3.19
N ARG A 97 -5.62 -13.62 -4.11
CA ARG A 97 -5.62 -13.81 -5.57
C ARG A 97 -4.22 -13.79 -6.19
N ASP A 98 -3.16 -13.80 -5.37
CA ASP A 98 -1.76 -13.71 -5.77
C ASP A 98 -1.44 -12.47 -6.63
N LEU A 99 -2.21 -11.39 -6.53
CA LEU A 99 -2.00 -10.15 -7.28
C LEU A 99 -0.99 -9.21 -6.61
N VAL A 100 -0.88 -9.31 -5.29
CA VAL A 100 0.05 -8.57 -4.43
C VAL A 100 0.71 -9.52 -3.45
N ASP A 101 1.85 -9.12 -2.90
CA ASP A 101 2.56 -9.92 -1.90
C ASP A 101 2.28 -9.49 -0.46
N GLN A 102 2.92 -10.19 0.49
CA GLN A 102 2.71 -9.91 1.90
C GLN A 102 3.30 -8.54 2.29
N ASN A 103 4.45 -8.17 1.73
CA ASN A 103 5.08 -6.88 1.99
C ASN A 103 4.16 -5.71 1.58
N PHE A 104 3.46 -5.80 0.44
CA PHE A 104 2.52 -4.75 0.04
C PHE A 104 1.27 -4.72 0.94
N VAL A 105 0.77 -5.86 1.39
CA VAL A 105 -0.33 -5.93 2.37
C VAL A 105 0.09 -5.25 3.68
N ASP A 106 1.28 -5.56 4.18
CA ASP A 106 1.80 -5.01 5.43
C ASP A 106 2.05 -3.51 5.31
N LEU A 107 2.58 -3.04 4.18
CA LEU A 107 2.72 -1.62 3.86
C LEU A 107 1.38 -0.87 3.93
N MET A 108 0.37 -1.36 3.21
CA MET A 108 -0.97 -0.77 3.20
C MET A 108 -1.57 -0.73 4.61
N ARG A 109 -1.48 -1.85 5.33
CA ARG A 109 -1.99 -1.96 6.70
C ARG A 109 -1.29 -0.99 7.65
N TYR A 110 0.02 -0.90 7.56
CA TYR A 110 0.83 -0.04 8.40
C TYR A 110 0.52 1.45 8.17
N CYS A 111 0.48 1.87 6.90
CA CYS A 111 0.13 3.25 6.54
C CYS A 111 -1.31 3.61 6.95
N LEU A 112 -2.29 2.74 6.66
CA LEU A 112 -3.71 3.01 6.96
C LEU A 112 -4.03 2.96 8.46
N ASN A 113 -3.24 2.24 9.26
CA ASN A 113 -3.37 2.25 10.72
C ASN A 113 -2.96 3.61 11.32
N GLN A 114 -2.03 4.31 10.68
CA GLN A 114 -1.61 5.67 11.09
C GLN A 114 -2.59 6.75 10.64
N VAL A 115 -3.56 6.44 9.77
CA VAL A 115 -4.62 7.38 9.39
C VAL A 115 -5.64 7.49 10.53
N THR A 116 -5.69 8.66 11.15
CA THR A 116 -6.52 8.98 12.33
C THR A 116 -7.66 9.94 11.97
N ALA A 117 -8.34 10.48 12.98
CA ALA A 117 -9.32 11.56 12.78
C ALA A 117 -8.68 12.88 12.34
N ASP A 118 -7.35 13.05 12.50
CA ASP A 118 -6.63 14.18 11.93
C ASP A 118 -6.35 13.94 10.44
N LYS A 119 -6.98 14.75 9.58
CA LYS A 119 -6.84 14.72 8.11
C LYS A 119 -5.39 14.83 7.65
N LYS A 120 -4.52 15.50 8.40
CA LYS A 120 -3.09 15.63 8.05
C LYS A 120 -2.40 14.27 7.93
N THR A 121 -2.80 13.28 8.73
CA THR A 121 -2.27 11.92 8.64
C THR A 121 -2.64 11.25 7.32
N PHE A 122 -3.87 11.48 6.83
CA PHE A 122 -4.31 11.01 5.52
C PHE A 122 -3.58 11.73 4.37
N GLU A 123 -3.42 13.05 4.45
CA GLU A 123 -2.67 13.83 3.47
C GLU A 123 -1.21 13.35 3.36
N THR A 124 -0.59 13.06 4.50
CA THR A 124 0.78 12.51 4.57
C THR A 124 0.85 11.12 3.96
N CYS A 125 -0.14 10.25 4.24
CA CYS A 125 -0.28 8.93 3.62
C CYS A 125 -0.36 9.03 2.09
N LYS A 126 -1.20 9.94 1.56
CA LYS A 126 -1.31 10.17 0.10
C LYS A 126 0.02 10.59 -0.51
N ARG A 127 0.72 11.55 0.12
CA ARG A 127 2.03 12.04 -0.37
C ARG A 127 3.10 10.95 -0.34
N PHE A 128 3.09 10.12 0.70
CA PHE A 128 3.97 8.96 0.77
C PHE A 128 3.72 7.98 -0.37
N PHE A 129 2.46 7.62 -0.65
CA PHE A 129 2.14 6.74 -1.77
C PHE A 129 2.44 7.37 -3.14
N GLU A 130 2.33 8.69 -3.27
CA GLU A 130 2.72 9.42 -4.48
C GLU A 130 4.22 9.30 -4.77
N ALA A 131 5.06 9.56 -3.76
CA ALA A 131 6.51 9.37 -3.84
C ALA A 131 6.88 7.91 -4.11
N PHE A 132 6.29 6.98 -3.34
CA PHE A 132 6.46 5.55 -3.53
C PHE A 132 6.14 5.12 -4.97
N MET A 133 5.02 5.55 -5.54
CA MET A 133 4.64 5.19 -6.92
C MET A 133 5.60 5.77 -7.95
N GLY A 134 6.17 6.95 -7.70
CA GLY A 134 7.22 7.56 -8.51
C GLY A 134 8.47 6.70 -8.56
N PHE A 135 9.02 6.34 -7.39
CA PHE A 135 10.19 5.46 -7.30
C PHE A 135 9.90 4.04 -7.79
N TYR A 136 8.72 3.49 -7.51
CA TYR A 136 8.33 2.15 -7.93
C TYR A 136 8.37 2.01 -9.46
N LYS A 137 8.09 3.09 -10.19
CA LYS A 137 8.18 3.08 -11.64
C LYS A 137 9.61 2.92 -12.16
N MET A 138 10.63 3.36 -11.42
CA MET A 138 12.05 3.19 -11.77
C MET A 138 12.47 1.72 -11.74
N TYR A 139 11.93 0.94 -10.80
CA TYR A 139 12.28 -0.48 -10.60
C TYR A 139 11.42 -1.44 -11.44
N GLN A 140 10.32 -0.97 -12.03
CA GLN A 140 9.46 -1.70 -12.97
C GLN A 140 9.32 -0.93 -14.30
N PRO A 141 10.44 -0.72 -15.04
CA PRO A 141 10.38 -0.22 -16.40
C PRO A 141 9.61 -1.22 -17.28
N LYS A 142 8.92 -0.71 -18.30
CA LYS A 142 7.99 -1.49 -19.13
C LYS A 142 8.65 -2.72 -19.75
#